data_AF-A0A8C0ELN6-F1
#
_entry.id   AF-A0A8C0ELN6-F1
#
_cell.length_a   1.000
_cell.length_b   1.000
_cell.length_c   1.000
_cell.angle_alpha   90.00
_cell.angle_beta   90.00
_cell.angle_gamma   90.00
#
_symmetry.space_group_name_H-M   'P 1'
#
loop_
_entity.id
_entity.type
_entity.pdbx_description
1 polymer ?
#
loop_
_entity_poly.entity_id
_entity_poly.type
_entity_poly.pdbx_seq_one_letter_code
_entity_poly.pdbx_strand_id
1 'polypeptide(L)'
;MRTLIILTLLAVLVMAATCYESHESMESHEYLHPFINRQRANDFIQADTRLEAISRERMRKRIKSPQERQREICEDYYPCEQYAFHHGYAAAYRHYFGRRRTK
;
A
#
# COMPACT_ATOMS: atom_id res chain seq x y z
N MET A 1 -7.04 -50.61 5.05
CA MET A 1 -6.14 -49.84 5.94
C MET A 1 -4.81 -49.50 5.27
N ARG A 2 -4.03 -50.48 4.78
CA ARG A 2 -2.74 -50.22 4.11
C ARG A 2 -2.79 -49.26 2.92
N THR A 3 -3.80 -49.38 2.07
CA THR A 3 -3.98 -48.51 0.90
C THR A 3 -4.25 -47.05 1.29
N LEU A 4 -5.03 -46.82 2.35
CA LEU A 4 -5.30 -45.48 2.89
C LEU A 4 -4.04 -44.87 3.50
N ILE A 5 -3.22 -45.68 4.17
CA ILE A 5 -1.92 -45.24 4.72
C ILE A 5 -0.97 -44.82 3.57
N ILE A 6 -0.94 -45.58 2.47
CA ILE A 6 -0.09 -45.24 1.32
C ILE A 6 -0.57 -43.95 0.65
N LEU A 7 -1.88 -43.77 0.46
CA LEU A 7 -2.44 -42.57 -0.16
C LEU A 7 -2.22 -41.32 0.69
N THR A 8 -2.33 -41.43 2.02
CA THR A 8 -2.06 -40.31 2.94
C THR A 8 -0.58 -39.92 2.95
N LEU A 9 0.34 -40.89 2.93
CA LEU A 9 1.78 -40.61 2.82
C LEU A 9 2.12 -39.91 1.49
N LEU A 10 1.54 -40.35 0.38
CA LEU A 10 1.74 -39.70 -0.93
C LEU A 10 1.21 -38.27 -0.94
N ALA A 11 0.03 -38.02 -0.36
CA ALA A 11 -0.52 -36.67 -0.27
C ALA A 11 0.38 -35.72 0.55
N VAL A 12 0.92 -36.20 1.67
CA VAL A 12 1.86 -35.42 2.51
C VAL A 12 3.15 -35.11 1.76
N LEU A 13 3.70 -36.07 1.01
CA LEU A 13 4.90 -35.86 0.21
C LEU A 13 4.70 -34.83 -0.90
N VAL A 14 3.55 -34.87 -1.60
CA VAL A 14 3.21 -33.88 -2.63
C VAL A 14 3.08 -32.49 -2.02
N MET A 15 2.38 -32.35 -0.89
CA MET A 15 2.25 -31.08 -0.18
C MET A 15 3.61 -30.52 0.26
N ALA A 16 4.49 -31.37 0.82
CA ALA A 16 5.83 -30.92 1.22
C ALA A 16 6.66 -30.44 0.02
N ALA A 17 6.58 -31.13 -1.12
CA ALA A 17 7.31 -30.75 -2.33
C ALA A 17 6.77 -29.47 -2.98
N THR A 18 5.46 -29.22 -2.95
CA THR A 18 4.88 -28.02 -3.56
C THR A 18 4.88 -26.80 -2.65
N CYS A 19 4.84 -26.99 -1.32
CA CYS A 19 4.88 -25.89 -0.35
C CYS A 19 6.31 -25.43 0.01
N TYR A 20 7.34 -26.23 -0.27
CA TYR A 20 8.74 -25.84 0.02
C TYR A 20 9.26 -24.73 -0.91
N GLU A 21 8.65 -24.57 -2.09
CA GLU A 21 9.04 -23.54 -3.07
C GLU A 21 8.31 -22.20 -2.86
N SER A 22 7.70 -21.96 -1.70
CA SER A 22 7.15 -20.64 -1.34
C SER A 22 8.27 -19.69 -0.89
N HIS A 23 9.27 -19.48 -1.76
CA HIS A 23 10.29 -18.45 -1.59
C HIS A 23 9.75 -17.02 -1.83
N GLU A 24 8.42 -16.86 -1.95
CA GLU A 24 7.75 -15.59 -2.23
C GLU A 24 7.84 -14.55 -1.10
N SER A 25 8.31 -14.94 0.10
CA SER A 25 8.43 -14.01 1.24
C SER A 25 9.86 -13.60 1.59
N MET A 26 10.87 -13.90 0.75
CA MET A 26 12.18 -13.26 0.89
C MET A 26 12.16 -11.88 0.22
N GLU A 27 11.17 -11.08 0.61
CA GLU A 27 11.01 -9.69 0.24
C GLU A 27 12.08 -8.91 1.02
N SER A 28 13.05 -8.36 0.28
CA SER A 28 14.24 -7.61 0.73
C SER A 28 15.49 -8.44 1.07
N HIS A 29 16.28 -8.76 0.04
CA HIS A 29 17.73 -8.98 0.16
C HIS A 29 18.52 -7.72 0.62
N GLU A 30 17.88 -6.78 1.33
CA GLU A 30 18.48 -5.52 1.78
C GLU A 30 18.90 -5.55 3.26
N TYR A 31 18.94 -6.73 3.90
CA TYR A 31 19.25 -6.85 5.33
C TYR A 31 20.62 -6.27 5.73
N LEU A 32 21.60 -6.26 4.80
CA LEU A 32 22.95 -5.78 5.08
C LEU A 32 23.16 -4.28 4.75
N HIS A 33 22.40 -3.74 3.80
CA HIS A 33 22.53 -2.35 3.33
C HIS A 33 21.16 -1.77 2.94
N PRO A 34 20.31 -1.43 3.93
CA PRO A 34 18.99 -0.83 3.68
C PRO A 34 19.08 0.57 3.06
N PHE A 35 20.26 1.18 3.08
CA PHE A 35 20.50 2.50 2.50
C PHE A 35 21.52 2.41 1.37
N ILE A 36 21.08 2.78 0.18
CA ILE A 36 21.92 2.90 -1.01
C ILE A 36 22.86 4.10 -0.85
N ASN A 37 24.13 3.97 -1.25
CA ASN A 37 25.08 5.08 -1.19
C ASN A 37 24.65 6.25 -2.11
N ARG A 38 25.11 7.48 -1.83
CA ARG A 38 24.69 8.68 -2.57
C ARG A 38 24.97 8.60 -4.08
N GLN A 39 26.04 7.91 -4.49
CA GLN A 39 26.41 7.75 -5.90
C GLN A 39 25.40 6.86 -6.63
N ARG A 40 25.12 5.67 -6.10
CA ARG A 40 24.12 4.73 -6.66
C ARG A 40 22.70 5.26 -6.57
N ALA A 41 22.37 6.04 -5.54
CA ALA A 41 21.06 6.69 -5.43
C ALA A 41 20.86 7.76 -6.53
N ASN A 42 21.92 8.51 -6.87
CA ASN A 42 21.89 9.45 -7.99
C ASN A 42 21.77 8.75 -9.34
N ASP A 43 22.37 7.57 -9.50
CA ASP A 43 22.23 6.78 -10.74
C ASP A 43 20.78 6.28 -10.95
N PHE A 44 20.06 5.99 -9.86
CA PHE A 44 18.63 5.66 -9.91
C PHE A 44 17.74 6.89 -10.16
N ILE A 45 18.10 8.04 -9.58
CA ILE A 45 17.40 9.31 -9.78
C ILE A 45 18.02 10.02 -10.98
N GLN A 46 17.72 9.52 -12.17
CA GLN A 46 18.09 10.22 -13.41
C GLN A 46 17.46 11.62 -13.42
N ALA A 47 18.21 12.65 -13.83
CA ALA A 47 17.74 14.04 -13.72
C ALA A 47 16.42 14.28 -14.49
N ASP A 48 16.25 13.61 -15.64
CA ASP A 48 15.03 13.68 -16.44
C ASP A 48 13.86 12.96 -15.76
N THR A 49 14.08 11.77 -15.18
CA THR A 49 13.04 11.05 -14.44
C THR A 49 12.64 11.80 -13.18
N ARG A 50 13.56 12.56 -12.56
CA ARG A 50 13.26 13.45 -11.43
C ARG A 50 12.31 14.58 -11.84
N LEU A 51 12.57 15.26 -12.95
CA LEU A 51 11.71 16.36 -13.40
C LEU A 51 10.33 15.85 -13.79
N GLU A 52 10.27 14.69 -14.45
CA GLU A 52 9.02 14.00 -14.76
C GLU A 52 8.27 13.50 -13.52
N ALA A 53 8.97 12.98 -12.52
CA ALA A 53 8.36 12.57 -11.26
C ALA A 53 7.75 13.77 -10.53
N ILE A 54 8.49 14.89 -10.47
CA ILE A 54 8.01 16.14 -9.89
C ILE A 54 6.79 16.67 -10.67
N SER A 55 6.83 16.64 -12.01
CA SER A 55 5.71 17.12 -12.83
C SER A 55 4.48 16.22 -12.70
N ARG A 56 4.65 14.89 -12.68
CA ARG A 56 3.58 13.91 -12.41
C ARG A 56 2.99 14.10 -11.02
N GLU A 57 3.81 14.32 -9.99
CA GLU A 57 3.33 14.57 -8.63
C GLU A 57 2.55 15.88 -8.54
N ARG A 58 3.02 16.96 -9.19
CA ARG A 58 2.27 18.22 -9.29
C ARG A 58 0.94 18.05 -10.03
N MET A 59 0.93 17.31 -11.14
CA MET A 59 -0.28 17.00 -11.90
C MET A 59 -1.24 16.18 -11.04
N ARG A 60 -0.77 15.16 -10.33
CA ARG A 60 -1.58 14.35 -9.41
C ARG A 60 -2.14 15.19 -8.27
N LYS A 61 -1.38 16.15 -7.73
CA LYS A 61 -1.90 17.10 -6.72
C LYS A 61 -2.97 18.04 -7.28
N ARG A 62 -2.89 18.42 -8.56
CA ARG A 62 -3.90 19.25 -9.22
C ARG A 62 -5.16 18.47 -9.61
N ILE A 63 -4.98 17.25 -10.13
CA ILE A 63 -6.04 16.36 -10.62
C ILE A 63 -6.43 15.40 -9.47
N LYS A 64 -6.85 15.97 -8.35
CA LYS A 64 -7.45 15.20 -7.25
C LYS A 64 -8.95 15.12 -7.46
N SER A 65 -9.52 13.93 -7.29
CA SER A 65 -10.97 13.78 -7.29
C SER A 65 -11.57 14.56 -6.10
N PRO A 66 -12.82 15.04 -6.18
CA PRO A 66 -13.49 15.66 -5.04
C PRO A 66 -13.50 14.76 -3.80
N GLN A 67 -13.61 13.44 -3.99
CA GLN A 67 -13.61 12.43 -2.92
C GLN A 67 -12.24 12.32 -2.25
N GLU A 68 -11.16 12.32 -3.03
CA GLU A 68 -9.79 12.30 -2.52
C GLU A 68 -9.46 13.57 -1.75
N ARG A 69 -9.92 14.73 -2.24
CA ARG A 69 -9.80 15.99 -1.49
C ARG A 69 -10.58 15.97 -0.17
N GLN A 70 -11.79 15.42 -0.16
CA GLN A 70 -12.59 15.28 1.07
C GLN A 70 -11.91 14.34 2.07
N ARG A 71 -11.30 13.26 1.59
CA ARG A 71 -10.53 12.33 2.40
C ARG A 71 -9.32 13.02 3.02
N GLU A 72 -8.51 13.74 2.25
CA GLU A 72 -7.35 14.47 2.77
C GLU A 72 -7.73 15.48 3.85
N ILE A 73 -8.81 16.26 3.64
CA ILE A 73 -9.32 17.20 4.66
C ILE A 73 -9.73 16.48 5.95
N CYS A 74 -10.25 15.26 5.84
CA CYS A 74 -10.66 14.45 6.99
C CYS A 74 -9.46 13.84 7.71
N GLU A 75 -8.43 13.40 6.97
CA GLU A 75 -7.15 12.91 7.52
C GLU A 75 -6.40 14.03 8.26
N ASP A 76 -6.47 15.28 7.76
CA ASP A 76 -5.88 16.45 8.43
C ASP A 76 -6.59 16.85 9.74
N TYR A 77 -7.78 16.31 10.02
CA TYR A 77 -8.57 16.63 11.21
C TYR A 77 -8.85 15.36 12.02
N TYR A 78 -8.03 15.15 13.07
CA TYR A 78 -8.03 13.94 13.89
C TYR A 78 -9.43 13.41 14.31
N PRO A 79 -10.39 14.25 14.75
CA PRO A 79 -11.74 13.75 15.06
C PRO A 79 -12.49 13.18 13.84
N CYS A 80 -12.30 13.77 12.65
CA CYS A 80 -12.87 13.23 11.41
C CYS A 80 -12.20 11.92 11.02
N GLU A 81 -10.87 11.84 11.09
CA GLU A 81 -10.11 10.61 10.83
C GLU A 81 -10.57 9.47 11.74
N GLN A 82 -10.67 9.72 13.05
CA GLN A 82 -11.12 8.73 14.03
C GLN A 82 -12.54 8.22 13.73
N TYR A 83 -13.45 9.12 13.36
CA TYR A 83 -14.81 8.75 12.97
C TYR A 83 -14.87 8.00 11.62
N ALA A 84 -13.97 8.34 10.69
CA ALA A 84 -13.88 7.71 9.38
C ALA A 84 -13.48 6.22 9.47
N PHE A 85 -12.71 5.81 10.48
CA PHE A 85 -12.39 4.39 10.70
C PHE A 85 -13.64 3.52 10.91
N HIS A 86 -14.71 4.08 11.48
CA HIS A 86 -15.94 3.34 11.77
C HIS A 86 -17.05 3.58 10.75
N HIS A 87 -17.14 4.78 10.17
CA HIS A 87 -18.26 5.20 9.32
C HIS A 87 -17.87 5.51 7.87
N GLY A 88 -16.58 5.47 7.55
CA GLY A 88 -16.03 5.84 6.25
C GLY A 88 -15.88 7.35 6.04
N TYR A 89 -14.93 7.72 5.16
CA TYR A 89 -14.56 9.11 4.90
C TYR A 89 -15.70 9.99 4.39
N ALA A 90 -16.60 9.46 3.55
CA ALA A 90 -17.72 10.25 3.02
C ALA A 90 -18.71 10.66 4.12
N ALA A 91 -19.00 9.75 5.06
CA ALA A 91 -19.88 10.03 6.19
C ALA A 91 -19.19 10.94 7.23
N ALA A 92 -17.92 10.67 7.52
CA ALA A 92 -17.11 11.49 8.43
C ALA A 92 -16.98 12.92 7.93
N TYR A 93 -16.63 13.11 6.66
CA TYR A 93 -16.52 14.43 6.06
C TYR A 93 -17.85 15.19 6.13
N ARG A 94 -18.98 14.52 5.86
CA ARG A 94 -20.30 15.15 5.99
C ARG A 94 -20.66 15.49 7.44
N HIS A 95 -20.26 14.65 8.39
CA HIS A 95 -20.50 14.86 9.82
C HIS A 95 -19.80 16.13 10.33
N TYR A 96 -18.51 16.30 10.02
CA TYR A 96 -17.69 17.41 10.52
C TYR A 96 -17.71 18.65 9.62
N PHE A 97 -17.72 18.48 8.29
CA PHE A 97 -17.60 19.57 7.32
C PHE A 97 -18.87 19.79 6.48
N GLY A 98 -19.89 18.94 6.62
CA GLY A 98 -21.15 19.07 5.88
C GLY A 98 -22.08 20.20 6.38
N ARG A 99 -21.84 20.74 7.59
CA ARG A 99 -22.62 21.84 8.17
C ARG A 99 -21.93 23.20 7.95
N ARG A 100 -22.13 23.77 6.75
CA ARG A 100 -22.20 25.22 6.36
C ARG A 100 -21.43 25.55 5.09
N ARG A 101 -22.18 25.58 3.98
CA ARG A 101 -22.13 26.67 2.99
C ARG A 101 -23.55 27.18 2.76
N THR A 102 -24.16 27.74 3.79
CA THR A 102 -25.20 28.75 3.59
C THR A 102 -24.45 30.06 3.34
N LYS A 103 -24.38 30.45 2.06
CA LYS A 103 -24.07 31.82 1.68
C LYS A 103 -25.37 32.59 1.59
#